data_AF-A0A7M7NEK8-F1
#
_entry.id   AF-A0A7M7NEK8-F1
#
_cell.length_a   1.000
_cell.length_b   1.000
_cell.length_c   1.000
_cell.angle_alpha   90.00
_cell.angle_beta   90.00
_cell.angle_gamma   90.00
#
_symmetry.space_group_name_H-M   'P 1'
#
loop_
_entity.id
_entity.type
_entity.pdbx_description
1 polymer ?
#
loop_
_entity_poly.entity_id
_entity_poly.type
_entity_poly.pdbx_seq_one_letter_code
_entity_poly.pdbx_strand_id
1 'polypeptide(L)'
;MEKAKETWIEEQCQGIEENLRENNSKKAYQLVKELTCSKQGRTTIIQDKAGKCLTGKQDIQKRWTEYCSELYTHTIIGDPKVLDVHPPTNNDSYPILREEVEAAVKSLKKGKSAGVDNISSQLVQAGGEAMIDMLLIICNKIWQTREWPSPWTQSPIITLPKRGNLQLCQNYRTISLISHPSKVMLRILLNRLKPQADG
;
A
#
# COMPACT_ATOMS: atom_id res chain seq x y z
N MET A 1 22.95 -19.19 35.23
CA MET A 1 21.93 -18.59 34.34
C MET A 1 22.06 -17.08 34.24
N GLU A 2 22.36 -16.39 35.35
CA GLU A 2 22.47 -14.91 35.39
C GLU A 2 23.63 -14.38 34.54
N LYS A 3 24.86 -14.90 34.73
CA LYS A 3 26.03 -14.51 33.92
C LYS A 3 25.82 -14.66 32.42
N ALA A 4 25.25 -15.80 31.98
CA ALA A 4 25.02 -16.06 30.55
C ALA A 4 24.00 -15.09 29.93
N LYS A 5 23.06 -14.58 30.73
CA LYS A 5 22.09 -13.56 30.29
C LYS A 5 22.74 -12.19 30.17
N GLU A 6 23.62 -11.84 31.11
CA GLU A 6 24.39 -10.60 31.07
C GLU A 6 25.34 -10.56 29.86
N THR A 7 26.11 -11.63 29.62
CA THR A 7 27.02 -11.69 28.47
C THR A 7 26.28 -11.55 27.15
N TRP A 8 25.11 -12.17 27.04
CA TRP A 8 24.26 -12.06 25.85
C TRP A 8 23.74 -10.63 25.65
N ILE A 9 23.32 -9.94 26.71
CA ILE A 9 22.86 -8.53 26.60
C ILE A 9 24.02 -7.63 26.18
N GLU A 10 25.22 -7.83 26.73
CA GLU A 10 26.42 -7.09 26.37
C GLU A 10 26.80 -7.26 24.90
N GLU A 11 26.76 -8.49 24.37
CA GLU A 11 27.01 -8.77 22.95
C GLU A 11 26.00 -8.03 22.04
N GLN A 12 24.72 -8.00 22.42
CA GLN A 12 23.69 -7.31 21.64
C GLN A 12 23.84 -5.78 21.70
N CYS A 13 24.20 -5.23 22.86
CA CYS A 13 24.52 -3.81 23.01
C CYS A 13 25.74 -3.41 22.18
N GLN A 14 26.81 -4.22 22.19
CA GLN A 14 28.00 -4.00 21.37
C GLN A 14 27.66 -4.01 19.87
N GLY A 15 26.85 -4.98 19.44
CA GLY A 15 26.37 -5.04 18.05
C GLY A 15 25.56 -3.79 17.65
N ILE A 16 24.74 -3.23 18.55
CA ILE A 16 24.01 -1.98 18.29
C ILE A 16 24.99 -0.81 18.11
N GLU A 17 25.97 -0.68 19.01
CA GLU A 17 26.96 0.40 18.96
C GLU A 17 27.83 0.36 17.70
N GLU A 18 28.30 -0.81 17.30
CA GLU A 18 29.08 -0.99 16.07
C GLU A 18 28.26 -0.60 14.84
N ASN A 19 27.00 -1.04 14.75
CA ASN A 19 26.12 -0.68 13.64
C ASN A 19 25.79 0.83 13.62
N LEU A 20 25.76 1.51 14.77
CA LEU A 20 25.62 2.96 14.83
C LEU A 20 26.90 3.68 14.38
N ARG A 21 28.08 3.19 14.76
CA ARG A 21 29.39 3.72 14.31
C ARG A 21 29.58 3.57 12.80
N GLU A 22 29.13 2.46 12.23
CA GLU A 22 29.17 2.20 10.78
C GLU A 22 28.05 2.92 9.99
N ASN A 23 27.25 3.77 10.64
CA ASN A 23 26.10 4.47 10.07
C ASN A 23 25.03 3.51 9.48
N ASN A 24 25.00 2.27 9.95
CA ASN A 24 24.03 1.24 9.59
C ASN A 24 22.80 1.29 10.51
N SER A 25 22.18 2.47 10.57
CA SER A 25 21.04 2.78 11.44
C SER A 25 19.88 1.78 11.32
N LYS A 26 19.70 1.17 10.14
CA LYS A 26 18.68 0.14 9.89
C LYS A 26 18.95 -1.15 10.68
N LYS A 27 20.19 -1.64 10.69
CA LYS A 27 20.57 -2.85 11.44
C LYS A 27 20.56 -2.60 12.95
N ALA A 28 21.09 -1.45 13.39
CA ALA A 28 21.02 -1.04 14.79
C ALA A 28 19.57 -1.00 15.29
N TYR A 29 18.65 -0.41 14.51
CA TYR A 29 17.23 -0.41 14.83
C TYR A 29 16.61 -1.81 14.86
N GLN A 30 17.01 -2.72 13.96
CA GLN A 30 16.52 -4.11 13.97
C GLN A 30 16.91 -4.83 15.26
N LEU A 31 18.17 -4.72 15.70
CA LEU A 31 18.66 -5.30 16.96
C LEU A 31 17.89 -4.75 18.16
N VAL A 32 17.77 -3.41 18.27
CA VAL A 32 16.98 -2.78 19.33
C VAL A 32 15.55 -3.29 19.32
N LYS A 33 14.92 -3.40 18.14
CA LYS A 33 13.56 -3.90 18.01
C LYS A 33 13.42 -5.36 18.46
N GLU A 34 14.39 -6.22 18.16
CA GLU A 34 14.39 -7.61 18.60
C GLU A 34 14.51 -7.75 20.12
N LEU A 35 15.29 -6.85 20.76
CA LEU A 35 15.46 -6.81 22.21
C LEU A 35 14.24 -6.23 22.95
N THR A 36 13.62 -5.19 22.39
CA THR A 36 12.64 -4.36 23.10
C THR A 36 11.19 -4.70 22.75
N CYS A 37 10.90 -5.21 21.55
CA CYS A 37 9.54 -5.57 21.17
C CYS A 37 9.25 -7.02 21.53
N SER A 38 8.34 -7.22 22.50
CA SER A 38 7.65 -8.50 22.60
C SER A 38 6.97 -8.79 21.26
N LYS A 39 7.21 -9.97 20.69
CA LYS A 39 6.51 -10.42 19.48
C LYS A 39 5.02 -10.51 19.82
N GLN A 40 4.26 -9.46 19.53
CA GLN A 40 2.81 -9.49 19.61
C GLN A 40 2.34 -10.58 18.66
N GLY A 41 1.90 -11.71 19.23
CA GLY A 41 1.34 -12.80 18.44
C GLY A 41 0.22 -12.25 17.57
N ARG A 42 0.16 -12.68 16.30
CA ARG A 42 -1.07 -12.52 15.51
C ARG A 42 -2.16 -13.24 16.29
N THR A 43 -3.08 -12.50 16.88
CA THR A 43 -4.23 -13.09 17.56
C THR A 43 -5.03 -13.84 16.50
N THR A 44 -5.13 -15.15 16.64
CA THR A 44 -5.92 -16.02 15.75
C THR A 44 -7.42 -15.93 16.05
N ILE A 45 -7.83 -14.93 16.84
CA ILE A 45 -9.17 -14.79 17.39
C ILE A 45 -9.68 -13.39 17.05
N ILE A 46 -10.79 -13.33 16.33
CA ILE A 46 -11.50 -12.09 15.99
C ILE A 46 -12.93 -12.21 16.50
N GLN A 47 -13.50 -11.14 17.06
CA GLN A 47 -14.89 -11.11 17.50
C GLN A 47 -15.84 -10.75 16.35
N ASP A 48 -16.99 -11.40 16.32
CA ASP A 48 -18.12 -10.96 15.52
C ASP A 48 -18.77 -9.69 16.14
N LYS A 49 -19.85 -9.20 15.51
CA LYS A 49 -20.58 -8.02 16.01
C LYS A 49 -21.29 -8.26 17.34
N ALA A 50 -21.62 -9.50 17.68
CA ALA A 50 -22.25 -9.88 18.93
C ALA A 50 -21.23 -10.14 20.06
N GLY A 51 -19.93 -9.99 19.78
CA GLY A 51 -18.86 -10.22 20.75
C GLY A 51 -18.41 -11.68 20.86
N LYS A 52 -18.91 -12.59 20.01
CA LYS A 52 -18.49 -13.99 19.99
C LYS A 52 -17.13 -14.13 19.32
N CYS A 53 -16.22 -14.84 19.98
CA CYS A 53 -14.89 -15.13 19.46
C CYS A 53 -14.95 -16.13 18.30
N LEU A 54 -14.45 -15.72 17.14
CA LEU A 54 -14.24 -16.53 15.94
C LEU A 54 -12.78 -16.99 15.90
N THR A 55 -12.58 -18.29 15.70
CA THR A 55 -11.25 -18.91 15.62
C THR A 55 -11.03 -19.62 14.27
N GLY A 56 -12.10 -19.96 13.56
CA GLY A 56 -12.05 -20.58 12.24
C GLY A 56 -11.54 -19.63 11.18
N LYS A 57 -10.61 -20.08 10.33
CA LYS A 57 -10.02 -19.28 9.25
C LYS A 57 -11.09 -18.69 8.31
N GLN A 58 -12.11 -19.49 7.96
CA GLN A 58 -13.21 -19.06 7.08
C GLN A 58 -14.10 -18.03 7.76
N ASP A 59 -14.45 -18.23 9.04
CA ASP A 59 -15.28 -17.28 9.80
C ASP A 59 -14.57 -15.94 9.98
N ILE A 60 -13.27 -15.98 10.30
CA ILE A 60 -12.43 -14.79 10.40
C ILE A 60 -12.36 -14.07 9.05
N GLN A 61 -12.17 -14.80 7.95
CA GLN A 61 -12.16 -14.21 6.61
C GLN A 61 -13.51 -13.55 6.28
N LYS A 62 -14.63 -14.24 6.55
CA LYS A 62 -15.97 -13.69 6.37
C LYS A 62 -16.19 -12.43 7.18
N ARG A 63 -15.76 -12.43 8.45
CA ARG A 63 -15.84 -11.27 9.34
C ARG A 63 -15.03 -10.08 8.82
N TRP A 64 -13.83 -10.32 8.27
CA TRP A 64 -13.02 -9.29 7.62
C TRP A 64 -13.66 -8.76 6.34
N THR A 65 -14.24 -9.63 5.51
CA THR A 65 -14.97 -9.23 4.31
C THR A 65 -16.14 -8.33 4.67
N GLU A 66 -16.97 -8.73 5.62
CA GLU A 66 -18.09 -7.92 6.12
C GLU A 66 -17.61 -6.55 6.62
N TYR A 67 -16.60 -6.53 7.50
CA TYR A 67 -16.06 -5.27 8.04
C TYR A 67 -15.53 -4.34 6.95
N CYS A 68 -14.76 -4.86 5.99
CA CYS A 68 -14.19 -4.04 4.92
C CYS A 68 -15.26 -3.53 3.96
N SER A 69 -16.26 -4.35 3.62
CA SER A 69 -17.41 -3.91 2.82
C SER A 69 -18.11 -2.75 3.49
N GLU A 70 -18.47 -2.87 4.77
CA GLU A 70 -19.13 -1.77 5.50
C GLU A 70 -18.28 -0.50 5.57
N LEU A 71 -16.97 -0.65 5.78
CA LEU A 71 -16.05 0.48 5.86
C LEU A 71 -15.96 1.26 4.54
N TYR A 72 -16.02 0.57 3.40
CA TYR A 72 -15.77 1.15 2.06
C TYR A 72 -17.02 1.34 1.18
N THR A 73 -18.20 0.87 1.59
CA THR A 73 -19.45 0.98 0.80
C THR A 73 -20.25 2.28 1.06
N HIS A 74 -19.73 3.24 1.84
CA HIS A 74 -20.44 4.49 2.06
C HIS A 74 -20.56 5.34 0.78
N THR A 75 -21.74 5.92 0.54
CA THR A 75 -21.96 6.85 -0.57
C THR A 75 -21.12 8.11 -0.32
N ILE A 76 -20.14 8.34 -1.17
CA ILE A 76 -19.36 9.58 -1.15
C ILE A 76 -20.23 10.67 -1.79
N ILE A 77 -20.96 11.42 -0.99
CA ILE A 77 -21.57 12.67 -1.42
C ILE A 77 -20.44 13.70 -1.42
N GLY A 78 -19.79 13.88 -2.57
CA GLY A 78 -18.76 14.90 -2.72
C GLY A 78 -19.35 16.31 -2.58
N ASP A 79 -18.54 17.26 -2.16
CA ASP A 79 -18.95 18.67 -2.11
C ASP A 79 -19.40 19.11 -3.52
N PRO A 80 -20.66 19.55 -3.71
CA PRO A 80 -21.17 19.98 -5.01
C PRO A 80 -20.30 21.04 -5.68
N LYS A 81 -19.61 21.89 -4.91
CA LYS A 81 -18.71 22.92 -5.45
C LYS A 81 -17.41 22.34 -6.00
N VAL A 82 -16.91 21.25 -5.40
CA VAL A 82 -15.72 20.54 -5.89
C VAL A 82 -16.07 19.66 -7.10
N LEU A 83 -17.30 19.13 -7.13
CA LEU A 83 -17.83 18.34 -8.23
C LEU A 83 -18.41 19.19 -9.37
N ASP A 84 -18.45 20.52 -9.22
CA ASP A 84 -18.78 21.47 -10.28
C ASP A 84 -17.57 21.58 -11.24
N VAL A 85 -17.34 20.50 -11.98
CA VAL A 85 -16.25 20.42 -12.95
C VAL A 85 -16.59 21.33 -14.12
N HIS A 86 -15.70 22.27 -14.43
CA HIS A 86 -15.79 23.06 -15.66
C HIS A 86 -15.91 22.13 -16.89
N PRO A 87 -16.66 22.54 -17.93
CA PRO A 87 -16.76 21.76 -19.15
C PRO A 87 -15.37 21.42 -19.69
N PRO A 88 -15.16 20.19 -20.20
CA PRO A 88 -13.85 19.72 -20.63
C PRO A 88 -13.27 20.69 -21.65
N THR A 89 -12.04 21.13 -21.40
CA THR A 89 -11.29 21.98 -22.31
C THR A 89 -10.64 21.12 -23.39
N ASN A 90 -10.18 21.74 -24.49
CA ASN A 90 -9.43 21.02 -25.52
C ASN A 90 -8.16 20.32 -24.97
N ASN A 91 -7.61 20.78 -23.84
CA ASN A 91 -6.49 20.14 -23.16
C ASN A 91 -6.84 18.77 -22.54
N ASP A 92 -8.10 18.53 -22.20
CA ASP A 92 -8.55 17.29 -21.54
C ASP A 92 -8.73 16.12 -22.53
N SER A 93 -8.54 16.37 -23.82
CA SER A 93 -8.65 15.36 -24.88
C SER A 93 -7.30 14.81 -25.34
N TYR A 94 -6.18 15.43 -24.95
CA TYR A 94 -4.87 14.96 -25.42
C TYR A 94 -4.54 13.56 -24.89
N PRO A 95 -3.96 12.71 -25.75
CA PRO A 95 -3.49 11.39 -25.35
C PRO A 95 -2.45 11.50 -24.25
N ILE A 96 -2.27 10.42 -23.49
CA ILE A 96 -1.17 10.28 -22.54
C ILE A 96 0.14 10.24 -23.31
N LEU A 97 1.08 11.09 -22.91
CA LEU A 97 2.40 11.19 -23.52
C LEU A 97 3.34 10.14 -22.93
N ARG A 98 4.32 9.71 -23.74
CA ARG A 98 5.38 8.78 -23.32
C ARG A 98 6.13 9.31 -22.09
N GLU A 99 6.45 10.61 -22.09
CA GLU A 99 7.18 11.29 -21.03
C GLU A 99 6.44 11.24 -19.67
N GLU A 100 5.10 11.32 -19.69
CA GLU A 100 4.29 11.18 -18.49
C GLU A 100 4.39 9.78 -17.89
N VAL A 101 4.37 8.75 -18.76
CA VAL A 101 4.53 7.34 -18.37
C VAL A 101 5.92 7.11 -17.80
N GLU A 102 6.96 7.59 -18.48
CA GLU A 102 8.34 7.48 -18.01
C GLU A 102 8.55 8.13 -16.64
N ALA A 103 8.07 9.37 -16.47
CA ALA A 103 8.16 10.09 -15.21
C ALA A 103 7.41 9.34 -14.09
N ALA A 104 6.22 8.82 -14.39
CA ALA A 104 5.44 8.03 -13.44
C ALA A 104 6.14 6.73 -13.04
N VAL A 105 6.72 5.99 -13.98
CA VAL A 105 7.51 4.76 -13.72
C VAL A 105 8.76 5.06 -12.89
N LYS A 106 9.50 6.12 -13.24
CA LYS A 106 10.67 6.59 -12.47
C LYS A 106 10.29 6.95 -11.03
N SER A 107 9.08 7.47 -10.81
CA SER A 107 8.58 7.85 -9.48
C SER A 107 8.14 6.69 -8.58
N LEU A 108 8.08 5.45 -9.09
CA LEU A 108 7.68 4.29 -8.29
C LEU A 108 8.70 4.01 -7.18
N LYS A 109 8.19 3.84 -5.96
CA LYS A 109 9.03 3.47 -4.81
C LYS A 109 9.39 1.99 -4.87
N LYS A 110 10.68 1.68 -4.78
CA LYS A 110 11.21 0.30 -4.70
C LYS A 110 10.86 -0.37 -3.37
N GLY A 111 10.91 -1.70 -3.34
CA GLY A 111 10.69 -2.49 -2.12
C GLY A 111 9.25 -2.48 -1.63
N LYS A 112 8.28 -2.25 -2.52
CA LYS A 112 6.85 -2.29 -2.20
C LYS A 112 6.25 -3.61 -2.67
N SER A 113 5.26 -4.10 -1.91
CA SER A 113 4.52 -5.32 -2.22
C SER A 113 3.72 -5.15 -3.51
N ALA A 114 3.71 -6.19 -4.35
CA ALA A 114 2.91 -6.25 -5.56
C ALA A 114 1.40 -6.34 -5.25
N GLY A 115 0.58 -5.99 -6.23
CA GLY A 115 -0.87 -6.18 -6.16
C GLY A 115 -1.26 -7.62 -6.52
N VAL A 116 -2.53 -7.83 -6.89
CA VAL A 116 -3.04 -9.15 -7.33
C VAL A 116 -2.35 -9.68 -8.60
N ASP A 117 -1.76 -8.78 -9.39
CA ASP A 117 -1.04 -9.09 -10.63
C ASP A 117 0.38 -9.63 -10.39
N ASN A 118 0.87 -9.61 -9.16
CA ASN A 118 2.24 -9.98 -8.79
C ASN A 118 3.34 -9.17 -9.51
N ILE A 119 3.00 -8.01 -10.09
CA ILE A 119 3.97 -7.13 -10.76
C ILE A 119 4.59 -6.19 -9.73
N SER A 120 5.90 -6.34 -9.50
CA SER A 120 6.65 -5.49 -8.58
C SER A 120 7.05 -4.15 -9.21
N SER A 121 7.27 -3.12 -8.39
CA SER A 121 7.82 -1.84 -8.85
C SER A 121 9.15 -1.98 -9.58
N GLN A 122 10.00 -2.90 -9.12
CA GLN A 122 11.32 -3.13 -9.69
C GLN A 122 11.21 -3.75 -11.08
N LEU A 123 10.26 -4.66 -11.30
CA LEU A 123 10.01 -5.25 -12.61
C LEU A 123 9.56 -4.17 -13.61
N VAL A 124 8.64 -3.28 -13.19
CA VAL A 124 8.20 -2.16 -14.03
C VAL A 124 9.37 -1.25 -14.39
N GLN A 125 10.22 -0.92 -13.41
CA GLN A 125 11.38 -0.04 -13.64
C GLN A 125 12.50 -0.70 -14.45
N ALA A 126 12.67 -2.02 -14.34
CA ALA A 126 13.71 -2.78 -15.06
C ALA A 126 13.30 -3.15 -16.49
N GLY A 127 12.00 -3.06 -16.82
CA GLY A 127 11.48 -3.46 -18.13
C GLY A 127 11.85 -2.54 -19.30
N GLY A 128 12.51 -1.41 -19.04
CA GLY A 128 13.03 -0.50 -20.08
C GLY A 128 11.97 0.01 -21.05
N GLU A 129 12.38 0.32 -22.28
CA GLU A 129 11.51 0.89 -23.32
C GLU A 129 10.28 0.02 -23.62
N ALA A 130 10.45 -1.30 -23.68
CA ALA A 130 9.36 -2.22 -23.96
C ALA A 130 8.22 -2.12 -22.91
N MET A 131 8.58 -1.93 -21.63
CA MET A 131 7.60 -1.71 -20.57
C MET A 131 6.92 -0.34 -20.69
N ILE A 132 7.68 0.71 -21.06
CA ILE A 132 7.12 2.04 -21.29
C ILE A 132 6.12 2.01 -22.45
N ASP A 133 6.46 1.40 -23.58
CA ASP A 133 5.58 1.25 -24.73
C ASP A 133 4.30 0.49 -24.38
N MET A 134 4.42 -0.63 -23.66
CA MET A 134 3.26 -1.40 -23.22
C MET A 134 2.35 -0.58 -22.29
N LEU A 135 2.93 0.10 -21.30
CA LEU A 135 2.16 0.94 -20.39
C LEU A 135 1.51 2.12 -21.09
N LEU A 136 2.18 2.73 -22.07
CA LEU A 136 1.64 3.82 -22.86
C LEU A 136 0.38 3.40 -23.64
N ILE A 137 0.42 2.22 -24.27
CA ILE A 137 -0.74 1.67 -24.98
C ILE A 137 -1.90 1.44 -24.01
N ILE A 138 -1.64 0.80 -22.86
CA ILE A 138 -2.68 0.49 -21.87
C ILE A 138 -3.25 1.79 -21.27
N CYS A 139 -2.40 2.74 -20.87
CA CYS A 139 -2.84 4.01 -20.29
C CYS A 139 -3.69 4.81 -21.28
N ASN A 140 -3.29 4.90 -22.55
CA ASN A 140 -4.10 5.57 -23.57
C ASN A 140 -5.43 4.86 -23.82
N LYS A 141 -5.45 3.53 -23.82
CA LYS A 141 -6.69 2.77 -23.93
C LYS A 141 -7.63 3.08 -22.76
N ILE A 142 -7.12 3.10 -21.52
CA ILE A 142 -7.90 3.50 -20.33
C ILE A 142 -8.40 4.94 -20.48
N TRP A 143 -7.54 5.86 -20.95
CA TRP A 143 -7.89 7.27 -21.13
C TRP A 143 -9.05 7.47 -22.10
N GLN A 144 -9.05 6.74 -23.23
CA GLN A 144 -10.08 6.83 -24.27
C GLN A 144 -11.38 6.12 -23.86
N THR A 145 -11.28 4.89 -23.36
CA THR A 145 -12.45 4.04 -23.10
C THR A 145 -13.04 4.20 -21.71
N ARG A 146 -12.26 4.75 -20.76
CA ARG A 146 -12.55 4.77 -19.32
C ARG A 146 -12.63 3.37 -18.68
N GLU A 147 -12.24 2.34 -19.43
CA GLU A 147 -12.24 0.96 -18.95
C GLU A 147 -10.86 0.58 -18.41
N TRP A 148 -10.84 0.12 -17.16
CA TRP A 148 -9.63 -0.34 -16.50
C TRP A 148 -9.46 -1.85 -16.62
N PRO A 149 -8.22 -2.36 -16.77
CA PRO A 149 -7.97 -3.79 -16.64
C PRO A 149 -8.47 -4.31 -15.29
N SER A 150 -9.18 -5.44 -15.28
CA SER A 150 -9.73 -6.00 -14.04
C SER A 150 -8.68 -6.19 -12.92
N PRO A 151 -7.43 -6.62 -13.18
CA PRO A 151 -6.42 -6.72 -12.11
C PRO A 151 -6.00 -5.36 -11.53
N TRP A 152 -6.23 -4.24 -12.23
CA TRP A 152 -5.84 -2.89 -11.79
C TRP A 152 -6.89 -2.26 -10.88
N THR A 153 -8.13 -2.75 -10.92
CA THR A 153 -9.25 -2.32 -10.06
C THR A 153 -9.41 -3.21 -8.83
N GLN A 154 -8.65 -4.31 -8.75
CA GLN A 154 -8.66 -5.23 -7.63
C GLN A 154 -7.41 -5.06 -6.77
N SER A 155 -7.58 -5.18 -5.46
CA SER A 155 -6.46 -5.14 -4.51
C SER A 155 -6.73 -6.05 -3.32
N PRO A 156 -5.77 -6.88 -2.88
CA PRO A 156 -5.93 -7.56 -1.61
C PRO A 156 -5.83 -6.54 -0.48
N ILE A 157 -6.72 -6.66 0.49
CA ILE A 157 -6.71 -5.85 1.71
C ILE A 157 -5.89 -6.60 2.76
N ILE A 158 -4.88 -5.94 3.29
CA ILE A 158 -4.08 -6.43 4.41
C ILE A 158 -4.44 -5.63 5.66
N THR A 159 -4.61 -6.34 6.77
CA THR A 159 -4.92 -5.76 8.07
C THR A 159 -3.67 -5.71 8.94
N LEU A 160 -3.30 -4.51 9.42
CA LEU A 160 -2.20 -4.29 10.35
C LEU A 160 -2.74 -3.99 11.74
N PRO A 161 -2.25 -4.66 12.80
CA PRO A 161 -2.71 -4.40 14.17
C PRO A 161 -2.37 -2.96 14.60
N LYS A 162 -3.32 -2.29 15.24
CA LYS A 162 -3.12 -1.04 15.99
C LYS A 162 -3.06 -1.35 17.49
N ARG A 163 -2.91 -0.31 18.33
CA ARG A 163 -3.05 -0.45 19.78
C ARG A 163 -4.50 -0.78 20.15
N GLY A 164 -4.71 -1.53 21.23
CA GLY A 164 -6.02 -1.89 21.76
C GLY A 164 -6.29 -3.40 21.71
N ASN A 165 -7.56 -3.78 21.87
CA ASN A 165 -7.99 -5.17 21.81
C ASN A 165 -7.93 -5.69 20.35
N LEU A 166 -6.96 -6.56 20.05
CA LEU A 166 -6.76 -7.16 18.73
C LEU A 166 -7.81 -8.21 18.34
N GLN A 167 -8.79 -8.48 19.21
CA GLN A 167 -9.97 -9.26 18.81
C GLN A 167 -10.97 -8.43 18.00
N LEU A 168 -10.89 -7.10 18.05
CA LEU A 168 -11.84 -6.20 17.36
C LEU A 168 -11.26 -5.71 16.02
N CYS A 169 -12.00 -5.89 14.92
CA CYS A 169 -11.58 -5.44 13.58
C CYS A 169 -11.23 -3.94 13.51
N GLN A 170 -11.92 -3.08 14.27
CA GLN A 170 -11.68 -1.63 14.31
C GLN A 170 -10.27 -1.25 14.80
N ASN A 171 -9.66 -2.13 15.60
CA ASN A 171 -8.29 -1.96 16.10
C ASN A 171 -7.24 -2.44 15.09
N TYR A 172 -7.61 -2.57 13.82
CA TYR A 172 -6.69 -2.77 12.72
C TYR A 172 -6.74 -1.61 11.73
N ARG A 173 -5.64 -1.42 11.02
CA ARG A 173 -5.55 -0.57 9.84
C ARG A 173 -5.63 -1.46 8.61
N THR A 174 -6.59 -1.21 7.74
CA THR A 174 -6.68 -1.82 6.42
C THR A 174 -5.74 -1.09 5.45
N ILE A 175 -5.01 -1.84 4.63
CA ILE A 175 -4.14 -1.34 3.56
C ILE A 175 -4.43 -2.15 2.30
N SER A 176 -4.78 -1.47 1.22
CA SER A 176 -4.95 -2.07 -0.10
C SER A 176 -3.61 -2.15 -0.84
N LEU A 177 -3.25 -3.35 -1.32
CA LEU A 177 -2.08 -3.51 -2.20
C LEU A 177 -2.48 -3.29 -3.66
N ILE A 178 -2.30 -2.07 -4.13
CA ILE A 178 -2.63 -1.69 -5.51
C ILE A 178 -1.50 -2.12 -6.47
N SER A 179 -1.90 -2.62 -7.65
CA SER A 179 -1.04 -2.91 -8.81
C SER A 179 -0.08 -1.74 -9.10
N HIS A 180 1.19 -2.04 -9.37
CA HIS A 180 2.18 -1.01 -9.71
C HIS A 180 1.90 -0.35 -11.07
N PRO A 181 1.60 -1.11 -12.13
CA PRO A 181 1.08 -0.53 -13.37
C PRO A 181 -0.15 0.38 -13.17
N SER A 182 -1.12 -0.02 -12.34
CA SER A 182 -2.27 0.85 -11.99
C SER A 182 -1.83 2.17 -11.34
N LYS A 183 -0.84 2.13 -10.43
CA LYS A 183 -0.26 3.35 -9.82
C LYS A 183 0.41 4.27 -10.84
N VAL A 184 0.94 3.75 -11.95
CA VAL A 184 1.51 4.58 -13.02
C VAL A 184 0.39 5.46 -13.60
N MET A 185 -0.74 4.86 -14.00
CA MET A 185 -1.89 5.59 -14.52
C MET A 185 -2.45 6.59 -13.49
N LEU A 186 -2.63 6.18 -12.23
CA LEU A 186 -3.07 7.07 -11.16
C LEU A 186 -2.13 8.26 -10.94
N ARG A 187 -0.82 8.07 -11.10
CA ARG A 187 0.17 9.17 -10.99
C ARG A 187 0.04 10.14 -12.15
N ILE A 188 -0.17 9.66 -13.38
CA ILE A 188 -0.39 10.51 -14.56
C ILE A 188 -1.64 11.37 -14.34
N LEU A 189 -2.76 10.74 -13.95
CA LEU A 189 -4.01 11.44 -13.65
C LEU A 189 -3.82 12.50 -12.55
N LEU A 190 -3.15 12.15 -11.45
CA LEU A 190 -2.84 13.09 -10.38
C LEU A 190 -2.04 14.30 -10.89
N ASN A 191 -1.03 14.06 -11.71
CA ASN A 191 -0.18 15.13 -12.23
C ASN A 191 -0.94 16.05 -13.20
N ARG A 192 -1.89 15.52 -13.98
CA ARG A 192 -2.76 16.33 -14.86
C ARG A 192 -3.79 17.14 -14.08
N LEU A 193 -4.31 16.60 -12.98
CA LEU A 193 -5.32 17.26 -12.13
C LEU A 193 -4.72 18.30 -11.18
N LYS A 194 -3.50 18.07 -10.69
CA LYS A 194 -2.86 18.90 -9.67
C LYS A 194 -2.84 20.41 -10.01
N PRO A 195 -2.51 20.85 -11.24
CA PRO A 195 -2.55 22.27 -11.59
C PRO A 195 -3.92 22.93 -11.44
N GLN A 196 -5.02 22.17 -11.51
CA GLN A 196 -6.38 22.69 -11.38
C GLN A 196 -6.79 22.85 -9.91
N ALA A 197 -6.15 22.13 -9.00
CA ALA A 197 -6.45 22.17 -7.57
C ALA A 197 -5.58 23.18 -6.80
N ASP A 198 -4.37 23.47 -7.31
CA ASP A 198 -3.41 24.39 -6.70
C ASP A 198 -3.54 25.84 -7.21
N GLY A 199 -4.46 26.12 -8.16
CA GLY A 199 -4.74 27.43 -8.73
C GLY A 199 -6.01 28.05 -8.18
#